data_AF-A0A7M2ADQ6-F1
#
_entry.id   AF-A0A7M2ADQ6-F1
#
_cell.length_a   1.000
_cell.length_b   1.000
_cell.length_c   1.000
_cell.angle_alpha   90.00
_cell.angle_beta   90.00
_cell.angle_gamma   90.00
#
_symmetry.space_group_name_H-M   'P 1'
#
loop_
_entity.id
_entity.type
_entity.pdbx_description
1 polymer ?
#
loop_
_entity_poly.entity_id
_entity_poly.type
_entity_poly.pdbx_seq_one_letter_code
_entity_poly.pdbx_strand_id
1 'polypeptide(L)'
;MSNMHRIHWFDEQIRSGRFPNSSWLAREFEISRRQAQRDIEYMAFSLRAPLLYLAKYRGYCYEDQTYRLPHLYMTEEEQRVLKYLAHRYRHYNYDQSDAVKRVAHLLERFTPEEQHTGNSQLPVFMARPQQLQFFELLSHAITETRKVHIHYRDHAGERQFSWCPLKMISQYNADYVIGYEADSVQQTAIRMEGIVHVRITNETFECQTDGVLCGWEEALPVRKPFVAEIRVKEEQQTELWHGYRIRSKEDQILSIEFYDTDAFLQHLFISEWEELLSPGWLKRKLESRVSGMIGKLGMEE
;
A
#
# COMPACT_ATOMS: atom_id res chain seq x y z
N MET A 1 -29.72 0.10 3.02
CA MET A 1 -28.69 -0.10 4.08
C MET A 1 -27.80 -1.26 3.68
N SER A 2 -26.47 -1.08 3.67
CA SER A 2 -25.52 -2.13 3.24
C SER A 2 -25.54 -3.33 4.21
N ASN A 3 -25.21 -4.52 3.72
CA ASN A 3 -25.12 -5.74 4.53
C ASN A 3 -24.10 -5.57 5.69
N MET A 4 -22.97 -4.93 5.40
CA MET A 4 -21.88 -4.75 6.34
C MET A 4 -22.30 -3.99 7.61
N HIS A 5 -23.15 -2.96 7.49
CA HIS A 5 -23.65 -2.21 8.64
C HIS A 5 -24.47 -3.10 9.60
N ARG A 6 -25.25 -4.04 9.06
CA ARG A 6 -26.04 -4.99 9.86
C ARG A 6 -25.17 -6.02 10.56
N ILE A 7 -24.13 -6.49 9.87
CA ILE A 7 -23.12 -7.42 10.41
C ILE A 7 -22.35 -6.77 11.57
N HIS A 8 -21.90 -5.51 11.42
CA HIS A 8 -21.22 -4.77 12.49
C HIS A 8 -22.09 -4.63 13.73
N TRP A 9 -23.33 -4.17 13.54
CA TRP A 9 -24.27 -4.05 14.65
C TRP A 9 -24.49 -5.39 15.36
N PHE A 10 -24.59 -6.50 14.61
CA PHE A 10 -24.77 -7.83 15.20
C PHE A 10 -23.53 -8.28 15.99
N ASP A 11 -22.32 -8.04 15.49
CA ASP A 11 -21.05 -8.27 16.21
C ASP A 11 -20.99 -7.47 17.52
N GLU A 12 -21.34 -6.18 17.50
CA GLU A 12 -21.38 -5.34 18.70
C GLU A 12 -22.38 -5.87 19.75
N GLN A 13 -23.56 -6.33 19.31
CA GLN A 13 -24.54 -6.93 20.23
C GLN A 13 -24.03 -8.24 20.84
N ILE A 14 -23.30 -9.07 20.08
CA ILE A 14 -22.66 -10.27 20.64
C ILE A 14 -21.61 -9.88 21.69
N ARG A 15 -20.73 -8.92 21.36
CA ARG A 15 -19.63 -8.49 22.24
C ARG A 15 -20.10 -7.81 23.52
N SER A 16 -21.22 -7.10 23.46
CA SER A 16 -21.87 -6.52 24.63
C SER A 16 -22.65 -7.54 25.47
N GLY A 17 -22.57 -8.84 25.13
CA GLY A 17 -23.20 -9.91 25.87
C GLY A 17 -24.72 -9.93 25.75
N ARG A 18 -25.27 -9.39 24.65
CA ARG A 18 -26.72 -9.22 24.47
C ARG A 18 -27.42 -10.34 23.70
N PHE A 19 -26.67 -11.34 23.22
CA PHE A 19 -27.19 -12.53 22.54
C PHE A 19 -28.18 -12.23 21.41
N PRO A 20 -27.77 -11.52 20.33
CA PRO A 20 -28.69 -11.16 19.26
C PRO A 20 -29.17 -12.37 18.45
N ASN A 21 -30.29 -12.21 17.73
CA ASN A 21 -30.86 -13.25 16.86
C ASN A 21 -31.46 -12.64 15.58
N SER A 22 -31.84 -13.50 14.63
CA SER A 22 -32.39 -13.08 13.34
C SER A 22 -33.68 -12.26 13.45
N SER A 23 -34.49 -12.48 14.48
CA SER A 23 -35.72 -11.71 14.68
C SER A 23 -35.43 -10.30 15.20
N TRP A 24 -34.43 -10.13 16.05
CA TRP A 24 -33.99 -8.82 16.52
C TRP A 24 -33.33 -8.04 15.39
N LEU A 25 -32.39 -8.67 14.67
CA LEU A 25 -31.73 -8.05 13.51
C LEU A 25 -32.75 -7.61 12.44
N ALA A 26 -33.77 -8.44 12.19
CA ALA A 26 -34.85 -8.11 11.26
C ALA A 26 -35.65 -6.88 11.69
N ARG A 27 -35.94 -6.75 12.99
CA ARG A 27 -36.67 -5.59 13.53
C ARG A 27 -35.84 -4.32 13.47
N GLU A 28 -34.59 -4.38 13.89
CA GLU A 28 -33.70 -3.21 13.98
C GLU A 28 -33.48 -2.55 12.61
N PHE A 29 -33.33 -3.36 11.57
CA PHE A 29 -33.02 -2.87 10.22
C PHE A 29 -34.21 -2.92 9.26
N GLU A 30 -35.41 -3.22 9.77
CA GLU A 30 -36.65 -3.31 8.99
C GLU A 30 -36.52 -4.24 7.76
N ILE A 31 -35.82 -5.37 7.93
CA ILE A 31 -35.62 -6.39 6.89
C ILE A 31 -36.43 -7.65 7.17
N SER A 32 -36.61 -8.49 6.14
CA SER A 32 -37.23 -9.80 6.34
C SER A 32 -36.37 -10.71 7.24
N ARG A 33 -37.01 -11.59 8.03
CA ARG A 33 -36.30 -12.61 8.82
C ARG A 33 -35.40 -13.50 7.95
N ARG A 34 -35.81 -13.78 6.71
CA ARG A 34 -35.00 -14.53 5.74
C ARG A 34 -33.71 -13.80 5.39
N GLN A 35 -33.76 -12.48 5.20
CA GLN A 35 -32.56 -11.68 4.97
C GLN A 35 -31.65 -11.65 6.20
N ALA A 36 -32.21 -11.39 7.38
CA ALA A 36 -31.45 -11.40 8.61
C ALA A 36 -30.75 -12.75 8.87
N GLN A 37 -31.41 -13.86 8.55
CA GLN A 37 -30.82 -15.19 8.65
C GLN A 37 -29.66 -15.36 7.67
N ARG A 38 -29.78 -14.90 6.42
CA ARG A 38 -28.68 -14.91 5.44
C ARG A 38 -27.48 -14.08 5.90
N ASP A 39 -27.73 -12.94 6.55
CA ASP A 39 -26.64 -12.12 7.09
C ASP A 39 -25.88 -12.86 8.21
N ILE A 40 -26.59 -13.57 9.09
CA ILE A 40 -25.99 -14.43 10.14
C ILE A 40 -25.22 -15.61 9.53
N GLU A 41 -25.79 -16.26 8.50
CA GLU A 41 -25.11 -17.34 7.77
C GLU A 41 -23.83 -16.84 7.09
N TYR A 42 -23.86 -15.64 6.52
CA TYR A 42 -22.66 -15.00 5.96
C TYR A 42 -21.59 -14.78 7.04
N MET A 43 -21.97 -14.30 8.23
CA MET A 43 -21.05 -14.21 9.35
C MET A 43 -20.44 -15.57 9.72
N ALA A 44 -21.27 -16.61 9.84
CA ALA A 44 -20.81 -17.95 10.22
C ALA A 44 -19.89 -18.59 9.16
N PHE A 45 -20.29 -18.55 7.89
CA PHE A 45 -19.64 -19.33 6.83
C PHE A 45 -18.56 -18.54 6.09
N SER A 46 -18.84 -17.28 5.73
CA SER A 46 -17.91 -16.44 4.95
C SER A 46 -16.89 -15.77 5.86
N LEU A 47 -17.34 -15.16 6.96
CA LEU A 47 -16.45 -14.48 7.92
C LEU A 47 -15.89 -15.42 8.99
N ARG A 48 -16.27 -16.71 8.95
CA ARG A 48 -15.87 -17.75 9.92
C ARG A 48 -16.05 -17.31 11.36
N ALA A 49 -17.11 -16.54 11.62
CA ALA A 49 -17.46 -16.14 12.97
C ALA A 49 -17.84 -17.38 13.77
N PRO A 50 -17.21 -17.64 14.93
CA PRO A 50 -17.46 -18.82 15.76
C PRO A 50 -18.77 -18.64 16.53
N LEU A 51 -19.88 -18.56 15.80
CA LEU A 51 -21.21 -18.31 16.34
C LEU A 51 -21.77 -19.57 17.02
N LEU A 52 -22.10 -19.45 18.30
CA LEU A 52 -22.77 -20.47 19.09
C LEU A 52 -24.18 -20.00 19.46
N TYR A 53 -25.19 -20.80 19.14
CA TYR A 53 -26.56 -20.50 19.56
C TYR A 53 -26.80 -20.98 21.00
N LEU A 54 -27.16 -20.06 21.89
CA LEU A 54 -27.55 -20.37 23.26
C LEU A 54 -29.06 -20.39 23.41
N ALA A 55 -29.63 -21.59 23.52
CA ALA A 55 -31.07 -21.80 23.66
C ALA A 55 -31.68 -21.04 24.86
N LYS A 56 -30.94 -20.93 25.97
CA LYS A 56 -31.36 -20.19 27.18
C LYS A 56 -31.67 -18.71 26.90
N TYR A 57 -30.88 -18.09 26.04
CA TYR A 57 -31.00 -16.66 25.69
C TYR A 57 -31.69 -16.44 24.33
N ARG A 58 -32.01 -17.52 23.61
CA ARG A 58 -32.60 -17.51 22.27
C ARG A 58 -31.81 -16.63 21.28
N GLY A 59 -30.48 -16.69 21.35
CA GLY A 59 -29.60 -15.86 20.55
C GLY A 59 -28.18 -16.40 20.47
N TYR A 60 -27.34 -15.68 19.74
CA TYR A 60 -25.98 -16.11 19.42
C TYR A 60 -24.93 -15.44 20.30
N CYS A 61 -23.87 -16.15 20.62
CA CYS A 61 -22.63 -15.59 21.16
C CYS A 61 -21.42 -16.10 20.37
N TYR A 62 -20.22 -15.58 20.67
CA TYR A 62 -18.99 -16.19 20.17
C TYR A 62 -18.53 -17.31 21.12
N GLU A 63 -18.19 -18.46 20.55
CA GLU A 63 -17.50 -19.54 21.24
C GLU A 63 -16.07 -19.11 21.63
N ASP A 64 -15.39 -18.40 20.73
CA ASP A 64 -14.08 -17.79 20.95
C ASP A 64 -14.19 -16.27 21.11
N GLN A 65 -13.98 -15.78 22.33
CA GLN A 65 -14.03 -14.34 22.66
C GLN A 65 -12.88 -13.52 22.05
N THR A 66 -11.83 -14.18 21.56
CA THR A 66 -10.73 -13.52 20.85
C THR A 66 -11.10 -13.15 19.42
N TYR A 67 -12.14 -13.77 18.84
CA TYR A 67 -12.65 -13.41 17.52
C TYR A 67 -12.91 -11.90 17.45
N ARG A 68 -12.44 -11.26 16.38
CA ARG A 68 -12.69 -9.85 16.05
C ARG A 68 -13.29 -9.81 14.65
N LEU A 69 -14.46 -9.20 14.51
CA LEU A 69 -15.02 -8.94 13.19
C LEU A 69 -14.06 -8.00 12.45
N PRO A 70 -13.55 -8.39 11.27
CA PRO A 70 -12.66 -7.53 10.52
C PRO A 70 -13.40 -6.26 10.08
N HIS A 71 -13.02 -5.10 10.62
CA HIS A 71 -13.53 -3.80 10.19
C HIS A 71 -12.81 -3.40 8.90
N LEU A 72 -13.21 -3.98 7.78
CA LEU A 72 -12.66 -3.67 6.46
C LEU A 72 -13.71 -2.97 5.62
N TYR A 73 -13.68 -1.64 5.66
CA TYR A 73 -14.31 -0.82 4.64
C TYR A 73 -13.40 -0.84 3.41
N MET A 74 -13.84 -1.50 2.35
CA MET A 74 -13.13 -1.56 1.08
C MET A 74 -14.07 -1.15 -0.05
N THR A 75 -13.57 -0.28 -0.92
CA THR A 75 -14.19 0.09 -2.19
C THR A 75 -14.27 -1.12 -3.13
N GLU A 76 -15.16 -1.06 -4.11
CA GLU A 76 -15.29 -2.12 -5.14
C GLU A 76 -13.97 -2.35 -5.90
N GLU A 77 -13.18 -1.29 -6.10
CA GLU A 77 -11.87 -1.37 -6.72
C GLU A 77 -10.88 -2.16 -5.86
N GLU A 78 -10.77 -1.85 -4.57
CA GLU A 78 -9.90 -2.56 -3.62
C GLU A 78 -10.27 -4.04 -3.53
N GLN A 79 -11.58 -4.36 -3.53
CA GLN A 79 -12.05 -5.75 -3.52
C GLN A 79 -11.65 -6.52 -4.79
N ARG A 80 -11.73 -5.90 -5.98
CA ARG A 80 -11.29 -6.53 -7.24
C ARG A 80 -9.79 -6.80 -7.24
N VAL A 81 -9.00 -5.84 -6.76
CA VAL A 81 -7.54 -5.98 -6.64
C VAL A 81 -7.19 -7.12 -5.68
N LEU A 82 -7.84 -7.17 -4.52
CA LEU A 82 -7.62 -8.21 -3.52
C LEU A 82 -7.95 -9.60 -4.06
N LYS A 83 -9.05 -9.73 -4.82
CA LYS A 83 -9.46 -10.98 -5.48
C LYS A 83 -8.43 -11.44 -6.51
N TYR A 84 -7.89 -10.52 -7.30
CA TYR A 84 -6.83 -10.83 -8.25
C TYR A 84 -5.56 -11.32 -7.54
N LEU A 85 -5.14 -10.67 -6.45
CA LEU A 85 -3.98 -11.08 -5.67
C LEU A 85 -4.16 -12.49 -5.10
N ALA A 86 -5.32 -12.78 -4.52
CA ALA A 86 -5.63 -14.11 -3.99
C ALA A 86 -5.56 -15.19 -5.07
N HIS A 87 -6.15 -14.93 -6.25
CA HIS A 87 -6.04 -15.82 -7.41
C HIS A 87 -4.58 -16.02 -7.84
N ARG A 88 -3.79 -14.94 -7.93
CA ARG A 88 -2.38 -15.01 -8.33
C ARG A 88 -1.55 -15.89 -7.38
N TYR A 89 -1.69 -15.71 -6.06
CA TYR A 89 -0.96 -16.51 -5.08
C TYR A 89 -1.36 -17.99 -5.06
N ARG A 90 -2.56 -18.32 -5.57
CA ARG A 90 -3.05 -19.70 -5.67
C ARG A 90 -2.60 -20.41 -6.95
N HIS A 91 -2.52 -19.68 -8.07
CA HIS A 91 -2.33 -20.27 -9.40
C HIS A 91 -0.90 -20.14 -9.95
N TYR A 92 -0.09 -19.21 -9.44
CA TYR A 92 1.32 -19.13 -9.82
C TYR A 92 2.17 -19.97 -8.86
N ASN A 93 3.07 -20.78 -9.42
CA ASN A 93 4.04 -21.59 -8.67
C ASN A 93 5.10 -20.68 -8.03
N TYR A 94 4.72 -19.97 -6.97
CA TYR A 94 5.67 -19.51 -5.96
C TYR A 94 6.23 -20.75 -5.25
N ASP A 95 7.52 -20.74 -4.88
CA ASP A 95 8.15 -21.84 -4.12
C ASP A 95 7.18 -22.32 -3.05
N GLN A 96 6.71 -23.56 -3.21
CA GLN A 96 5.42 -24.08 -2.73
C GLN A 96 5.31 -24.13 -1.20
N SER A 97 5.31 -22.97 -0.54
CA SER A 97 5.07 -22.89 0.89
C SER A 97 3.57 -22.91 1.13
N ASP A 98 3.12 -23.81 2.02
CA ASP A 98 1.74 -23.82 2.50
C ASP A 98 1.35 -22.46 3.11
N ALA A 99 2.32 -21.65 3.52
CA ALA A 99 2.11 -20.28 3.97
C ALA A 99 1.50 -19.40 2.88
N VAL A 100 1.99 -19.44 1.64
CA VAL A 100 1.45 -18.65 0.52
C VAL A 100 0.01 -19.05 0.20
N LYS A 101 -0.30 -20.35 0.23
CA LYS A 101 -1.67 -20.84 0.05
C LYS A 101 -2.60 -20.40 1.18
N ARG A 102 -2.13 -20.43 2.44
CA ARG A 102 -2.90 -19.91 3.59
C ARG A 102 -3.16 -18.41 3.44
N VAL A 103 -2.18 -17.63 2.99
CA VAL A 103 -2.36 -16.20 2.72
C VAL A 103 -3.41 -15.99 1.62
N ALA A 104 -3.33 -16.71 0.50
CA ALA A 104 -4.35 -16.63 -0.56
C ALA A 104 -5.77 -16.89 -0.01
N HIS A 105 -5.93 -17.94 0.81
CA HIS A 105 -7.21 -18.26 1.45
C HIS A 105 -7.67 -17.15 2.42
N LEU A 106 -6.75 -16.51 3.13
CA LEU A 106 -7.08 -15.38 4.00
C LEU A 106 -7.58 -14.19 3.17
N LEU A 107 -6.92 -13.86 2.06
CA LEU A 107 -7.31 -12.76 1.17
C LEU A 107 -8.71 -13.01 0.56
N GLU A 108 -9.03 -14.25 0.15
CA GLU A 108 -10.37 -14.61 -0.38
C GLU A 108 -11.51 -14.34 0.61
N ARG A 109 -11.28 -14.46 1.93
CA ARG A 109 -12.33 -14.22 2.94
C ARG A 109 -12.84 -12.79 2.96
N PHE A 110 -12.04 -11.86 2.44
CA PHE A 110 -12.35 -10.43 2.42
C PHE A 110 -12.96 -9.97 1.10
N THR A 111 -13.14 -10.87 0.13
CA THR A 111 -13.73 -10.55 -1.16
C THR A 111 -15.10 -11.22 -1.27
N PRO A 112 -16.22 -10.48 -1.27
CA PRO A 112 -17.54 -11.06 -1.45
C PRO A 112 -17.67 -11.71 -2.85
N GLU A 113 -18.49 -12.75 -2.96
CA GLU A 113 -18.85 -13.36 -4.23
C GLU A 113 -19.85 -12.48 -4.99
N GLU A 114 -19.37 -11.42 -5.65
CA GLU A 114 -20.20 -10.65 -6.59
C GLU A 114 -19.71 -10.79 -8.03
N GLN A 115 -20.69 -11.05 -8.91
CA GLN A 115 -20.55 -11.34 -10.34
C GLN A 115 -20.68 -10.05 -11.15
N HIS A 116 -19.76 -9.11 -11.01
CA HIS A 116 -19.69 -7.98 -11.95
C HIS A 116 -18.23 -7.73 -12.37
N THR A 117 -17.83 -8.37 -13.47
CA THR A 117 -16.65 -7.97 -14.26
C THR A 117 -16.99 -6.70 -15.02
N GLY A 118 -16.87 -5.55 -14.36
CA GLY A 118 -16.74 -4.27 -15.03
C GLY A 118 -15.39 -4.18 -15.74
N ASN A 119 -15.35 -3.54 -16.92
CA ASN A 119 -14.15 -3.29 -17.74
C ASN A 119 -13.19 -2.28 -17.08
N SER A 120 -12.59 -2.63 -15.96
CA SER A 120 -11.55 -1.82 -15.33
C SER A 120 -10.27 -2.64 -15.27
N GLN A 121 -9.21 -2.11 -15.90
CA GLN A 121 -7.91 -2.76 -15.98
C GLN A 121 -7.37 -3.02 -14.58
N LEU A 122 -6.86 -4.24 -14.35
CA LEU A 122 -6.19 -4.60 -13.11
C LEU A 122 -4.81 -3.95 -13.06
N PRO A 123 -4.34 -3.48 -11.88
CA PRO A 123 -3.01 -2.93 -11.75
C PRO A 123 -1.94 -3.97 -12.05
N VAL A 124 -0.83 -3.53 -12.67
CA VAL A 124 0.32 -4.38 -12.94
C VAL A 124 1.21 -4.43 -11.69
N PHE A 125 1.34 -5.62 -11.11
CA PHE A 125 2.25 -5.85 -9.97
C PHE A 125 3.62 -6.29 -10.47
N MET A 126 4.60 -5.40 -10.36
CA MET A 126 6.02 -5.68 -10.64
C MET A 126 6.80 -5.71 -9.33
N ALA A 127 7.24 -6.89 -8.89
CA ALA A 127 8.22 -6.99 -7.82
C ALA A 127 9.61 -6.75 -8.42
N ARG A 128 10.32 -5.70 -7.99
CA ARG A 128 11.70 -5.48 -8.43
C ARG A 128 12.61 -6.45 -7.68
N PRO A 129 13.36 -7.36 -8.35
CA PRO A 129 14.19 -8.36 -7.67
C PRO A 129 15.18 -7.77 -6.65
N GLN A 130 15.71 -6.57 -6.94
CA GLN A 130 16.60 -5.85 -6.03
C GLN A 130 15.92 -5.45 -4.72
N GLN A 131 14.64 -5.04 -4.76
CA GLN A 131 13.91 -4.69 -3.54
C GLN A 131 13.70 -5.90 -2.64
N LEU A 132 13.38 -7.07 -3.24
CA LEU A 132 13.26 -8.32 -2.49
C LEU A 132 14.59 -8.70 -1.84
N GLN A 133 15.69 -8.60 -2.59
CA GLN A 133 17.03 -8.84 -2.06
C GLN A 133 17.37 -7.91 -0.89
N PHE A 134 17.06 -6.61 -1.00
CA PHE A 134 17.31 -5.66 0.08
C PHE A 134 16.46 -5.96 1.30
N PHE A 135 15.19 -6.34 1.11
CA PHE A 135 14.31 -6.77 2.19
C PHE A 135 14.89 -7.96 2.94
N GLU A 136 15.37 -8.99 2.24
CA GLU A 136 15.99 -10.17 2.85
C GLU A 136 17.28 -9.83 3.60
N LEU A 137 18.18 -9.05 2.97
CA LEU A 137 19.45 -8.65 3.58
C LEU A 137 19.24 -7.82 4.85
N LEU A 138 18.30 -6.87 4.82
CA LEU A 138 17.99 -6.02 5.97
C LEU A 138 17.27 -6.82 7.07
N SER A 139 16.35 -7.71 6.71
CA SER A 139 15.72 -8.64 7.67
C SER A 139 16.75 -9.49 8.40
N HIS A 140 17.73 -10.03 7.66
CA HIS A 140 18.81 -10.82 8.23
C HIS A 140 19.72 -9.97 9.12
N ALA A 141 20.12 -8.77 8.67
CA ALA A 141 20.94 -7.86 9.46
C ALA A 141 20.26 -7.42 10.76
N ILE A 142 18.95 -7.18 10.75
CA ILE A 142 18.16 -6.85 11.95
C ILE A 142 18.14 -8.03 12.91
N THR A 143 17.86 -9.25 12.41
CA THR A 143 17.75 -10.45 13.23
C THR A 143 19.10 -10.81 13.90
N GLU A 144 20.19 -10.64 13.16
CA GLU A 144 21.56 -10.93 13.61
C GLU A 144 22.22 -9.73 14.31
N THR A 145 21.54 -8.59 14.46
CA THR A 145 22.08 -7.35 15.04
C THR A 145 23.40 -6.88 14.39
N ARG A 146 23.48 -6.96 13.05
CA ARG A 146 24.66 -6.59 12.26
C ARG A 146 24.52 -5.22 11.63
N LYS A 147 25.62 -4.45 11.64
CA LYS A 147 25.68 -3.18 10.93
C LYS A 147 25.69 -3.41 9.42
N VAL A 148 25.13 -2.46 8.69
CA VAL A 148 25.06 -2.46 7.23
C VAL A 148 25.74 -1.22 6.68
N HIS A 149 26.36 -1.35 5.51
CA HIS A 149 26.81 -0.22 4.73
C HIS A 149 25.81 0.01 3.60
N ILE A 150 25.25 1.21 3.53
CA ILE A 150 24.18 1.57 2.60
C ILE A 150 24.69 2.64 1.63
N HIS A 151 24.50 2.38 0.35
CA HIS A 151 24.54 3.41 -0.68
C HIS A 151 23.11 3.85 -0.96
N TYR A 152 22.81 5.10 -0.61
CA TYR A 152 21.48 5.67 -0.68
C TYR A 152 21.43 6.82 -1.67
N ARG A 153 20.36 6.89 -2.47
CA ARG A 153 20.10 7.98 -3.40
C ARG A 153 18.70 8.51 -3.16
N ASP A 154 18.60 9.80 -2.85
CA ASP A 154 17.35 10.53 -2.74
C ASP A 154 17.41 11.86 -3.52
N HIS A 155 16.40 12.71 -3.30
CA HIS A 155 16.30 14.02 -3.92
C HIS A 155 17.43 14.99 -3.51
N ALA A 156 18.08 14.76 -2.37
CA ALA A 156 19.17 15.60 -1.88
C ALA A 156 20.54 15.12 -2.39
N GLY A 157 20.63 13.90 -2.92
CA GLY A 157 21.81 13.40 -3.62
C GLY A 157 22.14 11.95 -3.29
N GLU A 158 23.38 11.57 -3.58
CA GLU A 158 23.93 10.26 -3.24
C GLU A 158 24.74 10.34 -1.95
N ARG A 159 24.53 9.37 -1.06
CA ARG A 159 25.21 9.28 0.23
C ARG A 159 25.58 7.84 0.52
N GLN A 160 26.72 7.65 1.17
CA GLN A 160 27.17 6.35 1.65
C GLN A 160 27.45 6.44 3.13
N PHE A 161 26.85 5.55 3.91
CA PHE A 161 26.96 5.57 5.37
C PHE A 161 26.86 4.15 5.95
N SER A 162 27.46 3.98 7.13
CA SER A 162 27.35 2.75 7.92
C SER A 162 26.25 2.91 8.95
N TRP A 163 25.42 1.90 9.12
CA TRP A 163 24.13 2.05 9.79
C TRP A 163 23.74 0.79 10.56
N CYS A 164 23.04 0.96 11.67
CA CYS A 164 22.54 -0.11 12.53
C CYS A 164 21.02 -0.26 12.32
N PRO A 165 20.55 -1.22 11.51
CA PRO A 165 19.14 -1.37 11.21
C PRO A 165 18.41 -2.03 12.38
N LEU A 166 17.30 -1.45 12.82
CA LEU A 166 16.54 -1.88 14.01
C LEU A 166 15.23 -2.58 13.66
N LYS A 167 14.43 -2.00 12.77
CA LYS A 167 13.13 -2.55 12.37
C LYS A 167 12.73 -2.06 10.99
N MET A 168 11.81 -2.79 10.36
CA MET A 168 11.17 -2.37 9.12
C MET A 168 9.69 -2.09 9.38
N ILE A 169 9.18 -1.06 8.73
CA ILE A 169 7.77 -0.68 8.80
C ILE A 169 7.25 -0.28 7.42
N SER A 170 5.98 -0.54 7.16
CA SER A 170 5.30 -0.12 5.94
C SER A 170 4.21 0.90 6.30
N GLN A 171 4.28 2.10 5.74
CA GLN A 171 3.30 3.17 6.00
C GLN A 171 3.08 4.04 4.75
N TYR A 172 1.83 4.39 4.46
CA TYR A 172 1.45 5.26 3.34
C TYR A 172 2.14 4.88 1.99
N ASN A 173 2.02 3.61 1.60
CA ASN A 173 2.53 3.06 0.32
C ASN A 173 4.05 3.07 0.15
N ALA A 174 4.82 3.07 1.24
CA ALA A 174 6.27 2.91 1.17
C ALA A 174 6.79 2.04 2.32
N ASP A 175 7.86 1.31 2.03
CA ASP A 175 8.61 0.54 3.01
C ASP A 175 9.77 1.39 3.55
N TYR A 176 9.87 1.43 4.87
CA TYR A 176 10.91 2.13 5.60
C TYR A 176 11.71 1.15 6.43
N VAL A 177 13.00 1.44 6.55
CA VAL A 177 13.85 0.83 7.57
C VAL A 177 14.16 1.92 8.59
N ILE A 178 14.09 1.56 9.86
CA ILE A 178 14.46 2.41 10.99
C ILE A 178 15.78 1.90 11.54
N GLY A 179 16.69 2.81 11.85
CA GLY A 179 18.02 2.50 12.36
C GLY A 179 18.76 3.76 12.80
N TYR A 180 20.02 3.62 13.16
CA TYR A 180 20.86 4.76 13.56
C TYR A 180 22.29 4.61 13.06
N GLU A 181 22.99 5.72 12.87
CA GLU A 181 24.37 5.74 12.37
C GLU A 181 25.37 5.48 13.49
N ALA A 182 25.43 6.37 14.49
CA ALA A 182 26.37 6.27 15.60
C ALA A 182 25.69 6.19 16.97
N ASP A 183 24.60 6.93 17.18
CA ASP A 183 23.91 7.02 18.47
C ASP A 183 22.55 6.31 18.43
N SER A 184 22.37 5.33 19.31
CA SER A 184 21.12 4.55 19.45
C SER A 184 19.89 5.39 19.81
N VAL A 185 20.09 6.59 20.37
CA VAL A 185 19.02 7.53 20.72
C VAL A 185 18.53 8.29 19.48
N GLN A 186 19.42 8.55 18.51
CA GLN A 186 19.11 9.27 17.27
C GLN A 186 18.71 8.30 16.16
N GLN A 187 17.54 7.71 16.32
CA GLN A 187 16.97 6.84 15.29
C GLN A 187 16.49 7.67 14.11
N THR A 188 16.75 7.18 12.91
CA THR A 188 16.35 7.78 11.65
C THR A 188 15.62 6.73 10.81
N ALA A 189 14.73 7.18 9.93
CA ALA A 189 14.06 6.32 8.97
C ALA A 189 14.56 6.62 7.56
N ILE A 190 14.75 5.59 6.76
CA ILE A 190 15.07 5.70 5.33
C ILE A 190 14.08 4.89 4.50
N ARG A 191 13.80 5.33 3.28
CA ARG A 191 12.91 4.59 2.36
C ARG A 191 13.68 3.46 1.68
N MET A 192 13.13 2.26 1.64
CA MET A 192 13.79 1.14 0.96
C MET A 192 13.99 1.39 -0.54
N GLU A 193 13.09 2.17 -1.16
CA GLU A 193 13.19 2.57 -2.58
C GLU A 193 14.42 3.43 -2.91
N GLY A 194 14.97 4.16 -1.94
CA GLY A 194 16.17 4.99 -2.13
C GLY A 194 17.47 4.22 -2.01
N ILE A 195 17.42 2.95 -1.59
CA ILE A 195 18.62 2.11 -1.47
C ILE A 195 19.08 1.71 -2.87
N VAL A 196 20.29 2.11 -3.23
CA VAL A 196 20.96 1.69 -4.47
C VAL A 196 21.71 0.38 -4.24
N HIS A 197 22.35 0.25 -3.08
CA HIS A 197 23.11 -0.95 -2.70
C HIS A 197 23.18 -1.08 -1.18
N VAL A 198 23.15 -2.32 -0.67
CA VAL A 198 23.35 -2.63 0.76
C VAL A 198 24.37 -3.76 0.91
N ARG A 199 25.24 -3.65 1.92
CA ARG A 199 26.16 -4.73 2.33
C ARG A 199 26.09 -4.92 3.83
N ILE A 200 25.95 -6.17 4.26
CA ILE A 200 26.06 -6.54 5.67
C ILE A 200 27.54 -6.53 6.04
N THR A 201 27.86 -5.94 7.18
CA THR A 201 29.21 -5.95 7.74
C THR A 201 29.33 -7.06 8.78
N ASN A 202 30.56 -7.40 9.18
CA ASN A 202 30.81 -8.35 10.26
C ASN A 202 30.71 -7.70 11.66
N GLU A 203 30.47 -6.40 11.73
CA GLU A 203 30.31 -5.69 12.99
C GLU A 203 28.88 -5.89 13.52
N THR A 204 28.77 -6.24 14.80
CA THR A 204 27.50 -6.27 15.53
C THR A 204 27.30 -4.99 16.31
N PHE A 205 26.06 -4.68 16.68
CA PHE A 205 25.72 -3.58 17.57
C PHE A 205 24.81 -4.06 18.70
N GLU A 206 24.86 -3.39 19.84
CA GLU A 206 23.96 -3.68 20.96
C GLU A 206 22.63 -2.97 20.77
N CYS A 207 21.54 -3.74 20.71
CA CYS A 207 20.18 -3.22 20.63
C CYS A 207 19.57 -3.18 22.03
N GLN A 208 19.46 -1.99 22.64
CA GLN A 208 18.77 -1.84 23.92
C GLN A 208 17.26 -2.02 23.71
N THR A 209 16.76 -3.20 24.11
CA THR A 209 15.42 -3.68 23.79
C THR A 209 14.31 -2.99 24.59
N ASP A 210 14.65 -2.35 25.72
CA ASP A 210 13.66 -1.81 26.68
C ASP A 210 12.95 -0.54 26.23
N GLY A 211 13.43 0.17 25.20
CA GLY A 211 12.77 1.36 24.64
C GLY A 211 11.91 1.11 23.39
N VAL A 212 11.93 -0.11 22.84
CA VAL A 212 11.47 -0.41 21.47
C VAL A 212 9.94 -0.46 21.32
N LEU A 213 9.20 -0.43 22.44
CA LEU A 213 7.73 -0.35 22.46
C LEU A 213 7.18 1.07 22.37
N CYS A 214 8.03 2.12 22.40
CA CYS A 214 7.56 3.45 22.06
C CYS A 214 7.32 3.53 20.54
N GLY A 215 6.11 3.94 20.17
CA GLY A 215 5.77 4.25 18.80
C GLY A 215 6.85 5.13 18.19
N TRP A 216 7.18 4.89 16.93
CA TRP A 216 8.00 5.84 16.19
C TRP A 216 7.27 7.20 16.21
N GLU A 217 7.76 8.15 16.99
CA GLU A 217 7.12 9.46 17.21
C GLU A 217 7.52 10.49 16.14
N GLU A 218 8.61 10.26 15.40
CA GLU A 218 9.07 11.17 14.36
C GLU A 218 8.28 11.04 13.05
N ALA A 219 8.23 12.09 12.25
CA ALA A 219 7.57 12.03 10.95
C ALA A 219 8.39 11.15 9.99
N LEU A 220 7.78 10.11 9.41
CA LEU A 220 8.45 9.31 8.38
C LEU A 220 8.75 10.15 7.14
N PRO A 221 9.87 9.90 6.45
CA PRO A 221 10.25 10.66 5.26
C PRO A 221 9.27 10.38 4.11
N VAL A 222 8.29 11.27 3.94
CA VAL A 222 7.38 11.24 2.79
C VAL A 222 8.13 11.69 1.55
N ARG A 223 8.02 10.91 0.47
CA ARG A 223 8.53 11.32 -0.84
C ARG A 223 7.81 12.59 -1.25
N LYS A 224 8.55 13.70 -1.36
CA LYS A 224 7.98 14.94 -1.87
C LYS A 224 7.77 14.77 -3.38
N PRO A 225 6.61 15.19 -3.93
CA PRO A 225 6.44 15.19 -5.37
C PRO A 225 7.50 16.11 -5.99
N PHE A 226 8.01 15.70 -7.14
CA PHE A 226 8.67 16.64 -8.03
C PHE A 226 7.63 17.61 -8.56
N VAL A 227 8.05 18.85 -8.80
CA VAL A 227 7.20 19.86 -9.44
C VAL A 227 7.79 20.16 -10.80
N ALA A 228 7.00 19.96 -11.85
CA ALA A 228 7.32 20.43 -13.19
C ALA A 228 6.58 21.73 -13.48
N GLU A 229 7.26 22.70 -14.05
CA GLU A 229 6.64 23.93 -14.54
C GLU A 229 6.55 23.83 -16.06
N ILE A 230 5.34 23.76 -16.58
CA ILE A 230 5.06 23.70 -18.01
C ILE A 230 4.22 24.90 -18.44
N ARG A 231 4.50 25.45 -19.62
CA ARG A 231 3.66 26.43 -20.28
C ARG A 231 2.65 25.72 -21.18
N VAL A 232 1.38 26.12 -21.12
CA VAL A 232 0.28 25.56 -21.93
C VAL A 232 -0.36 26.67 -22.78
N LYS A 233 -0.94 26.28 -23.92
CA LYS A 233 -1.57 27.22 -24.88
C LYS A 233 -2.84 27.89 -24.36
N GLU A 234 -3.62 27.16 -23.56
CA GLU A 234 -4.92 27.60 -23.06
C GLU A 234 -4.98 27.43 -21.54
N GLU A 235 -5.60 28.39 -20.87
CA GLU A 235 -5.85 28.31 -19.43
C GLU A 235 -6.86 27.22 -19.13
N GLN A 236 -6.38 26.10 -18.58
CA GLN A 236 -7.26 25.03 -18.12
C GLN A 236 -7.87 25.39 -16.76
N GLN A 237 -9.20 25.34 -16.63
CA GLN A 237 -9.92 25.62 -15.37
C GLN A 237 -9.93 24.45 -14.37
N THR A 238 -9.35 23.29 -14.73
CA THR A 238 -9.35 22.07 -13.90
C THR A 238 -8.24 22.05 -12.85
N GLU A 239 -8.50 21.60 -11.62
CA GLU A 239 -7.48 21.41 -10.57
C GLU A 239 -6.46 20.28 -10.89
N LEU A 240 -6.75 19.47 -11.91
CA LEU A 240 -5.93 18.38 -12.38
C LEU A 240 -5.53 18.60 -13.84
N TRP A 241 -4.25 18.42 -14.15
CA TRP A 241 -3.77 18.34 -15.53
C TRP A 241 -3.64 16.87 -15.90
N HIS A 242 -4.64 16.36 -16.63
CA HIS A 242 -4.72 14.96 -17.06
C HIS A 242 -4.45 13.93 -15.93
N GLY A 243 -4.98 14.21 -14.73
CA GLY A 243 -4.85 13.37 -13.55
C GLY A 243 -3.65 13.70 -12.64
N TYR A 244 -2.74 14.58 -13.05
CA TYR A 244 -1.71 15.13 -12.18
C TYR A 244 -2.21 16.35 -11.42
N ARG A 245 -1.82 16.46 -10.15
CA ARG A 245 -2.24 17.57 -9.29
C ARG A 245 -1.52 18.85 -9.70
N ILE A 246 -2.27 19.92 -9.90
CA ILE A 246 -1.72 21.25 -10.16
C ILE A 246 -1.54 21.98 -8.81
N ARG A 247 -0.31 22.38 -8.51
CA ARG A 247 0.05 23.15 -7.30
C ARG A 247 -0.35 24.62 -7.43
N SER A 248 -0.06 25.24 -8.57
CA SER A 248 -0.36 26.64 -8.86
C SER A 248 -0.48 26.87 -10.37
N LYS A 249 -1.19 27.95 -10.73
CA LYS A 249 -1.38 28.41 -12.10
C LYS A 249 -1.14 29.91 -12.15
N GLU A 250 -0.12 30.33 -12.87
CA GLU A 250 0.24 31.74 -13.05
C GLU A 250 0.56 31.96 -14.52
N ASP A 251 -0.11 32.92 -15.18
CA ASP A 251 0.20 33.35 -16.56
C ASP A 251 0.48 32.19 -17.55
N GLN A 252 -0.46 31.24 -17.65
CA GLN A 252 -0.37 30.04 -18.53
C GLN A 252 0.74 29.04 -18.16
N ILE A 253 1.40 29.21 -17.01
CA ILE A 253 2.36 28.28 -16.44
C ILE A 253 1.66 27.43 -15.38
N LEU A 254 1.75 26.11 -15.53
CA LEU A 254 1.23 25.12 -14.60
C LEU A 254 2.38 24.51 -13.80
N SER A 255 2.30 24.59 -12.47
CA SER A 255 3.16 23.81 -11.57
C SER A 255 2.51 22.47 -11.27
N ILE A 256 3.07 21.38 -11.79
CA ILE A 256 2.46 20.04 -11.78
C ILE A 256 3.25 19.10 -10.88
N GLU A 257 2.56 18.47 -9.93
CA GLU A 257 3.16 17.53 -8.98
C GLU A 257 3.17 16.10 -9.54
N PHE A 258 4.34 15.46 -9.54
CA PHE A 258 4.50 14.09 -10.00
C PHE A 258 5.50 13.30 -9.14
N TYR A 259 5.28 11.99 -9.04
CA TYR A 259 6.13 11.08 -8.26
C TYR A 259 7.00 10.20 -9.15
N ASP A 260 6.38 9.54 -10.13
CA ASP A 260 7.06 8.66 -11.07
C ASP A 260 7.54 9.44 -12.28
N THR A 261 8.87 9.55 -12.42
CA THR A 261 9.50 10.27 -13.51
C THR A 261 9.24 9.63 -14.88
N ASP A 262 9.23 8.31 -14.98
CA ASP A 262 9.08 7.65 -16.27
C ASP A 262 7.61 7.66 -16.73
N ALA A 263 6.66 7.52 -15.81
CA ALA A 263 5.24 7.73 -16.10
C ALA A 263 4.95 9.19 -16.51
N PHE A 264 5.55 10.16 -15.80
CA PHE A 264 5.39 11.58 -16.15
C PHE A 264 6.01 11.91 -17.52
N LEU A 265 7.18 11.35 -17.84
CA LEU A 265 7.78 11.50 -19.17
C LEU A 265 6.90 10.91 -20.28
N GLN A 266 6.37 9.70 -20.09
CA GLN A 266 5.43 9.10 -21.04
C GLN A 266 4.20 9.99 -21.26
N HIS A 267 3.71 10.60 -20.18
CA HIS A 267 2.60 11.52 -20.24
C HIS A 267 2.94 12.81 -21.01
N LEU A 268 4.13 13.39 -20.79
CA LEU A 268 4.61 14.53 -21.56
C LEU A 268 4.67 14.26 -23.07
N PHE A 269 4.90 13.01 -23.50
CA PHE A 269 4.90 12.67 -24.94
C PHE A 269 3.52 12.66 -25.59
N ILE A 270 2.44 12.50 -24.83
CA ILE A 270 1.07 12.36 -25.34
C ILE A 270 0.20 13.59 -25.10
N SER A 271 0.65 14.51 -24.25
CA SER A 271 -0.10 15.70 -23.83
C SER A 271 0.33 16.95 -24.60
N GLU A 272 -0.58 17.91 -24.74
CA GLU A 272 -0.30 19.18 -25.40
C GLU A 272 0.25 20.22 -24.40
N TRP A 273 1.47 20.71 -24.65
CA TRP A 273 2.16 21.76 -23.90
C TRP A 273 3.14 22.50 -24.82
N GLU A 274 3.51 23.74 -24.48
CA GLU A 274 4.40 24.57 -25.31
C GLU A 274 5.86 24.46 -24.89
N GLU A 275 6.14 24.61 -23.60
CA GLU A 275 7.50 24.67 -23.09
C GLU A 275 7.59 24.05 -21.69
N LEU A 276 8.63 23.25 -21.47
CA LEU A 276 9.01 22.76 -20.15
C LEU A 276 10.06 23.70 -19.56
N LEU A 277 9.69 24.46 -18.53
CA LEU A 277 10.54 25.48 -17.89
C LEU A 277 11.43 24.84 -16.80
N SER A 278 10.86 23.98 -15.96
CA SER A 278 11.52 23.38 -14.80
C SER A 278 10.98 21.97 -14.53
N PRO A 279 11.76 21.04 -13.96
CA PRO A 279 13.17 21.18 -13.58
C PRO A 279 14.12 20.82 -14.73
N GLY A 280 15.30 21.46 -14.77
CA GLY A 280 16.27 21.29 -15.86
C GLY A 280 16.83 19.86 -16.03
N TRP A 281 16.76 19.01 -14.99
CA TRP A 281 17.09 17.59 -15.14
C TRP A 281 16.02 16.82 -15.93
N LEU A 282 14.75 17.22 -15.84
CA LEU A 282 13.64 16.58 -16.55
C LEU A 282 13.73 16.91 -18.04
N LYS A 283 14.07 18.16 -18.37
CA LYS A 283 14.35 18.60 -19.75
C LYS A 283 15.46 17.76 -20.40
N ARG A 284 16.61 17.61 -19.73
CA ARG A 284 17.71 16.75 -20.20
C ARG A 284 17.31 15.29 -20.40
N LYS A 285 16.46 14.75 -19.52
CA LYS A 285 15.98 13.36 -19.63
C LYS A 285 15.01 13.19 -20.81
N LEU A 286 14.19 14.20 -21.10
CA LEU A 286 13.28 14.24 -22.25
C LEU A 286 14.08 14.37 -23.56
N GLU A 287 15.06 15.27 -23.62
CA GLU A 287 16.00 15.42 -24.75
C GLU A 287 16.72 14.10 -25.06
N SER A 288 17.30 13.45 -24.04
CA SER A 288 18.00 12.17 -24.21
C SER A 288 17.09 11.06 -24.78
N ARG A 289 15.81 11.01 -24.36
CA ARG A 289 14.84 10.04 -24.90
C ARG A 289 14.48 10.33 -26.36
N VAL A 290 14.28 11.60 -26.71
CA VAL A 290 13.97 12.04 -28.08
C VAL A 290 15.16 11.77 -29.00
N SER A 291 16.37 12.19 -28.62
CA SER A 291 17.59 11.93 -29.40
C SER A 291 17.84 10.43 -29.57
N GLY A 292 17.59 9.62 -28.54
CA GLY A 292 17.67 8.16 -28.64
C GLY A 292 16.64 7.55 -29.60
N MET A 293 15.45 8.15 -29.74
CA MET A 293 14.45 7.75 -30.74
C MET A 293 14.85 8.17 -32.15
N ILE A 294 15.33 9.41 -32.33
CA ILE A 294 15.81 9.95 -33.61
C ILE A 294 16.98 9.10 -34.15
N GLY A 295 17.95 8.79 -33.29
CA GLY A 295 19.08 7.93 -33.65
C GLY A 295 18.67 6.50 -34.02
N LYS A 296 17.62 5.95 -33.40
CA LYS A 296 17.05 4.65 -33.79
C LYS A 296 16.27 4.69 -35.11
N LEU A 297 15.75 5.86 -35.49
CA LEU A 297 15.08 6.09 -36.76
C LEU A 297 16.08 6.40 -37.90
N GLY A 298 17.38 6.46 -37.61
CA GLY A 298 18.42 6.69 -38.61
C GLY A 298 18.45 8.11 -39.19
N MET A 299 17.83 9.08 -38.50
CA MET A 299 17.85 10.48 -38.89
C MET A 299 18.98 11.20 -38.14
N GLU A 300 20.22 10.92 -38.53
CA GLU A 300 21.32 11.85 -38.22
C GLU A 300 21.27 12.98 -39.26
N GLU A 301 21.03 14.22 -38.81
CA GLU A 301 21.46 15.43 -39.52
C GLU A 301 22.82 15.88 -38.97
#